data_AF-H0T791-F1
#
_entry.id   AF-H0T791-F1
#
_cell.length_a   1.000
_cell.length_b   1.000
_cell.length_c   1.000
_cell.angle_alpha   90.00
_cell.angle_beta   90.00
_cell.angle_gamma   90.00
#
_symmetry.space_group_name_H-M   'P 1'
#
loop_
_entity.id
_entity.type
_entity.pdbx_description
1 polymer ?
#
loop_
_entity_poly.entity_id
_entity_poly.type
_entity_poly.pdbx_seq_one_letter_code
_entity_poly.pdbx_strand_id
1 'polypeptide(L)'
;MFEQKMPRLWADERAIRQVVLNLLSNAIKFTPQGGEIWLKAGWTASGGQYLSVKDTGSGIPENEIPIVLASFGQGSNSIKSAEQGAGLGLPIAKNLIEMHGGTFTLKSKVRIGTEVIVTFPPERVMSALAPLSDEAPPLQPDPATAPAQERRRLLRKPIMNAGTGL
;
A
#
# COMPACT_ATOMS: atom_id res chain seq x y z
N MET A 1 -7.72 -14.77 6.23
CA MET A 1 -9.03 -14.12 6.02
C MET A 1 -8.78 -12.79 5.33
N PHE A 2 -9.33 -12.62 4.14
CA PHE A 2 -9.15 -11.42 3.34
C PHE A 2 -10.49 -10.71 3.25
N GLU A 3 -10.50 -9.42 3.57
CA GLU A 3 -11.69 -8.62 3.36
C GLU A 3 -11.89 -8.38 1.87
N GLN A 4 -13.16 -8.43 1.45
CA GLN A 4 -13.54 -8.34 0.04
C GLN A 4 -13.69 -6.87 -0.37
N LYS A 5 -13.51 -6.60 -1.68
CA LYS A 5 -13.69 -5.26 -2.27
C LYS A 5 -12.81 -4.17 -1.63
N MET A 6 -11.58 -4.51 -1.25
CA MET A 6 -10.61 -3.51 -0.82
C MET A 6 -10.16 -2.64 -2.02
N PRO A 7 -10.07 -1.31 -1.85
CA PRO A 7 -9.54 -0.38 -2.83
C PRO A 7 -8.06 -0.63 -3.03
N ARG A 8 -7.55 -0.10 -4.13
CA ARG A 8 -6.14 -0.26 -4.47
C ARG A 8 -5.28 0.47 -3.46
N LEU A 9 -4.13 -0.12 -3.16
CA LEU A 9 -3.11 0.48 -2.31
C LEU A 9 -2.00 1.06 -3.21
N TRP A 10 -1.63 2.31 -2.97
CA TRP A 10 -0.49 2.94 -3.61
C TRP A 10 0.81 2.55 -2.90
N ALA A 11 1.43 1.48 -3.41
CA ALA A 11 2.66 0.91 -2.87
C ALA A 11 3.53 0.31 -3.99
N ASP A 12 4.81 0.08 -3.70
CA ASP A 12 5.69 -0.68 -4.60
C ASP A 12 5.34 -2.18 -4.52
N GLU A 13 4.83 -2.73 -5.61
CA GLU A 13 4.39 -4.12 -5.68
C GLU A 13 5.51 -5.12 -5.34
N ARG A 14 6.74 -4.88 -5.80
CA ARG A 14 7.88 -5.76 -5.54
C ARG A 14 8.28 -5.70 -4.06
N ALA A 15 8.27 -4.51 -3.47
CA ALA A 15 8.52 -4.33 -2.05
C ALA A 15 7.47 -5.07 -1.20
N ILE A 16 6.18 -4.90 -1.50
CA ILE A 16 5.12 -5.58 -0.74
C ILE A 16 5.19 -7.09 -0.90
N ARG A 17 5.49 -7.58 -2.11
CA ARG A 17 5.75 -9.01 -2.33
C ARG A 17 6.91 -9.51 -1.47
N GLN A 18 8.00 -8.76 -1.39
CA GLN A 18 9.14 -9.12 -0.53
C GLN A 18 8.77 -9.15 0.95
N VAL A 19 7.98 -8.17 1.42
CA VAL A 19 7.45 -8.17 2.79
C VAL A 19 6.68 -9.46 3.06
N VAL A 20 5.70 -9.80 2.21
CA VAL A 20 4.88 -11.01 2.36
C VAL A 20 5.74 -12.27 2.38
N LEU A 21 6.71 -12.38 1.46
CA LEU A 21 7.61 -13.54 1.39
C LEU A 21 8.48 -13.67 2.64
N ASN A 22 9.01 -12.57 3.15
CA ASN A 22 9.82 -12.58 4.38
C ASN A 22 8.99 -13.04 5.59
N LEU A 23 7.76 -12.53 5.72
CA LEU A 23 6.89 -12.88 6.85
C LEU A 23 6.44 -14.35 6.77
N LEU A 24 6.00 -14.81 5.60
CA LEU A 24 5.56 -16.19 5.42
C LEU A 24 6.73 -17.19 5.52
N SER A 25 7.91 -16.85 5.00
CA SER A 25 9.08 -17.71 5.12
C SER A 25 9.48 -17.90 6.58
N ASN A 26 9.44 -16.83 7.38
CA ASN A 26 9.68 -16.94 8.82
C ASN A 26 8.62 -17.79 9.51
N ALA A 27 7.33 -17.55 9.23
CA ALA A 27 6.25 -18.34 9.81
C ALA A 27 6.41 -19.85 9.49
N ILE A 28 6.71 -20.20 8.23
CA ILE A 28 6.93 -21.59 7.81
C ILE A 28 8.16 -22.19 8.50
N LYS A 29 9.26 -21.43 8.58
CA LYS A 29 10.52 -21.89 9.17
C LYS A 29 10.38 -22.21 10.67
N PHE A 30 9.62 -21.39 11.40
CA PHE A 30 9.54 -21.47 12.87
C PHE A 30 8.30 -22.18 13.41
N THR A 31 7.40 -22.60 12.52
CA THR A 31 6.23 -23.41 12.87
C THR A 31 6.55 -24.90 12.76
N PRO A 32 6.41 -25.69 13.83
CA PRO A 32 6.65 -27.12 13.78
C PRO A 32 5.58 -27.83 12.94
N GLN A 33 5.84 -29.09 12.57
CA GLN A 33 4.88 -29.90 11.84
C GLN A 33 3.56 -30.03 12.61
N GLY A 34 2.44 -29.83 11.92
CA GLY A 34 1.10 -29.80 12.52
C GLY A 34 0.71 -28.45 13.13
N GLY A 35 1.57 -27.44 13.10
CA GLY A 35 1.22 -26.08 13.46
C GLY A 35 0.44 -25.35 12.36
N GLU A 36 -0.10 -24.19 12.72
CA GLU A 36 -0.99 -23.41 11.86
C GLU A 36 -0.41 -22.03 11.56
N ILE A 37 -0.66 -21.54 10.34
CA ILE A 37 -0.26 -20.21 9.89
C ILE A 37 -1.49 -19.53 9.29
N TRP A 38 -1.77 -18.31 9.74
CA TRP A 38 -2.86 -17.48 9.25
C TRP A 38 -2.33 -16.23 8.57
N LEU A 39 -2.81 -16.00 7.35
CA LEU A 39 -2.65 -14.75 6.62
C LEU A 39 -3.96 -13.97 6.63
N LYS A 40 -3.95 -12.71 7.06
CA LYS A 40 -5.10 -11.82 7.06
C LYS A 40 -4.77 -10.50 6.37
N ALA A 41 -5.72 -9.95 5.64
CA ALA A 41 -5.64 -8.58 5.14
C ALA A 41 -7.01 -7.91 5.23
N GLY A 42 -7.02 -6.62 5.57
CA GLY A 42 -8.25 -5.87 5.76
C GLY A 42 -8.03 -4.38 5.96
N TRP A 43 -9.10 -3.69 6.32
CA TRP A 43 -9.13 -2.27 6.63
C TRP A 43 -8.81 -2.00 8.09
N THR A 44 -8.24 -0.85 8.36
CA THR A 44 -8.15 -0.32 9.73
C THR A 44 -9.33 0.62 9.99
N ALA A 45 -9.69 0.80 11.27
CA ALA A 45 -10.72 1.77 11.66
C ALA A 45 -10.36 3.22 11.25
N SER A 46 -9.08 3.50 11.03
CA SER A 46 -8.56 4.79 10.56
C SER A 46 -8.61 4.98 9.03
N GLY A 47 -9.19 4.04 8.28
CA GLY A 47 -9.26 4.10 6.82
C GLY A 47 -8.00 3.64 6.08
N GLY A 48 -7.02 3.11 6.82
CA GLY A 48 -5.85 2.42 6.27
C GLY A 48 -6.14 0.97 5.90
N GLN A 49 -5.08 0.25 5.53
CA GLN A 49 -5.13 -1.20 5.30
C GLN A 49 -4.07 -1.91 6.12
N TYR A 50 -4.29 -3.18 6.44
CA TYR A 50 -3.31 -3.99 7.16
C TYR A 50 -3.14 -5.37 6.53
N LEU A 51 -2.00 -5.98 6.83
CA LEU A 51 -1.69 -7.38 6.58
C LEU A 51 -1.16 -7.99 7.88
N SER A 52 -1.70 -9.13 8.30
CA SER A 52 -1.24 -9.88 9.47
C SER A 52 -0.83 -11.29 9.08
N VAL A 53 0.34 -11.71 9.54
CA VAL A 53 0.83 -13.09 9.49
C VAL A 53 0.96 -13.58 10.92
N LYS A 54 0.17 -14.60 11.27
CA LYS A 54 0.21 -15.25 12.58
C LYS A 54 0.60 -16.70 12.43
N ASP A 55 1.42 -17.21 13.34
CA ASP A 55 1.79 -18.62 13.43
C ASP A 55 1.66 -19.17 14.86
N THR A 56 1.68 -20.51 14.97
CA THR A 56 1.78 -21.24 16.26
C THR A 56 3.20 -21.78 16.50
N GLY A 57 4.22 -21.06 16.03
CA GLY A 57 5.61 -21.47 16.13
C GLY A 57 6.20 -21.38 17.53
N SER A 58 7.52 -21.54 17.60
CA SER A 58 8.28 -21.48 18.86
C SER A 58 8.18 -20.13 19.58
N GLY A 59 7.84 -19.06 18.86
CA GLY A 59 7.78 -17.70 19.39
C GLY A 59 9.16 -17.10 19.66
N ILE A 60 9.17 -15.83 20.04
CA ILE A 60 10.37 -15.03 20.30
C ILE A 60 10.26 -14.48 21.72
N PRO A 61 11.31 -14.63 22.56
CA PRO A 61 11.37 -13.99 23.86
C PRO A 61 11.28 -12.46 23.75
N GLU A 62 10.57 -11.83 24.68
CA GLU A 62 10.31 -10.37 24.63
C GLU A 62 11.61 -9.54 24.63
N ASN A 63 12.63 -10.00 25.34
CA ASN A 63 13.96 -9.40 25.38
C ASN A 63 14.76 -9.56 24.06
N GLU A 64 14.38 -10.49 23.19
CA GLU A 64 15.02 -10.71 21.89
C GLU A 64 14.33 -9.95 20.74
N ILE A 65 13.07 -9.53 20.94
CA ILE A 65 12.29 -8.77 19.93
C ILE A 65 13.06 -7.54 19.39
N PRO A 66 13.67 -6.69 20.24
CA PRO A 66 14.44 -5.55 19.72
C PRO A 66 15.66 -5.97 18.89
N ILE A 67 16.27 -7.12 19.21
CA ILE A 67 17.48 -7.64 18.56
C ILE A 67 17.12 -8.16 17.17
N VAL A 68 16.03 -8.92 17.03
CA VAL A 68 15.60 -9.48 15.74
C VAL A 68 15.02 -8.42 14.79
N LEU A 69 14.59 -7.28 15.33
CA LEU A 69 14.13 -6.13 14.55
C LEU A 69 15.23 -5.11 14.25
N ALA A 70 16.44 -5.29 14.79
CA ALA A 70 17.54 -4.39 14.57
C ALA A 70 17.91 -4.33 13.07
N SER A 71 18.02 -3.12 12.53
CA SER A 71 18.35 -2.90 11.13
C SER A 71 19.76 -3.39 10.80
N PHE A 72 19.92 -3.98 9.62
CA PHE A 72 21.22 -4.37 9.09
C PHE A 72 22.17 -3.15 9.02
N GLY A 73 23.31 -3.21 9.70
CA GLY A 73 24.31 -2.15 9.74
C GLY A 73 24.56 -1.53 11.12
N GLN A 74 23.70 -1.78 12.11
CA GLN A 74 23.95 -1.41 13.51
C GLN A 74 24.24 -2.67 14.34
N GLY A 75 25.51 -3.03 14.48
CA GLY A 75 25.95 -4.07 15.42
C GLY A 75 26.72 -5.22 14.76
N SER A 76 27.89 -5.48 15.30
CA SER A 76 28.93 -6.45 14.93
C SER A 76 28.54 -7.94 15.03
N ASN A 77 27.31 -8.33 14.68
CA ASN A 77 26.83 -9.71 14.83
C ASN A 77 26.62 -10.45 13.49
N SER A 78 27.17 -9.92 12.39
CA SER A 78 27.08 -10.45 11.03
C SER A 78 27.65 -11.88 10.84
N ILE A 79 28.28 -12.48 11.86
CA ILE A 79 29.11 -13.69 11.72
C ILE A 79 28.42 -14.98 12.22
N LYS A 80 27.33 -14.92 13.00
CA LYS A 80 26.71 -16.14 13.57
C LYS A 80 25.57 -16.76 12.77
N SER A 81 25.14 -16.18 11.66
CA SER A 81 23.90 -16.58 10.96
C SER A 81 24.09 -17.32 9.63
N ALA A 82 25.29 -17.83 9.35
CA ALA A 82 25.58 -18.52 8.08
C ALA A 82 24.86 -19.87 7.93
N GLU A 83 24.44 -20.52 9.02
CA GLU A 83 23.80 -21.85 8.96
C GLU A 83 22.25 -21.80 8.89
N GLN A 84 21.63 -20.62 9.06
CA GLN A 84 20.17 -20.52 9.22
C GLN A 84 19.54 -19.32 8.51
N GLY A 85 20.09 -18.87 7.38
CA GLY A 85 19.62 -17.66 6.69
C GLY A 85 19.96 -16.42 7.50
N ALA A 86 20.37 -15.34 6.85
CA ALA A 86 21.08 -14.23 7.48
C ALA A 86 20.28 -13.41 8.54
N GLY A 87 19.09 -13.85 8.98
CA GLY A 87 18.25 -13.13 9.95
C GLY A 87 17.66 -11.82 9.42
N LEU A 88 17.84 -11.55 8.12
CA LEU A 88 17.55 -10.24 7.52
C LEU A 88 16.07 -10.04 7.17
N GLY A 89 15.26 -11.10 7.21
CA GLY A 89 13.87 -11.06 6.71
C GLY A 89 12.98 -10.05 7.44
N LEU A 90 12.98 -10.07 8.78
CA LEU A 90 12.16 -9.15 9.59
C LEU A 90 12.65 -7.69 9.50
N PRO A 91 13.96 -7.39 9.63
CA PRO A 91 14.46 -6.03 9.45
C PRO A 91 14.17 -5.45 8.06
N ILE A 92 14.31 -6.25 6.99
CA ILE A 92 13.97 -5.81 5.64
C ILE A 92 12.47 -5.51 5.54
N ALA A 93 11.61 -6.39 6.05
CA ALA A 93 10.17 -6.16 6.02
C ALA A 93 9.76 -4.89 6.79
N LYS A 94 10.33 -4.68 7.98
CA LYS A 94 10.13 -3.46 8.79
C LYS A 94 10.52 -2.21 8.01
N ASN A 95 11.73 -2.17 7.47
CA ASN A 95 12.23 -1.01 6.73
C ASN A 95 11.37 -0.71 5.48
N LEU A 96 10.98 -1.74 4.72
CA LEU A 96 10.11 -1.58 3.55
C LEU A 96 8.77 -0.95 3.94
N ILE A 97 8.15 -1.39 5.04
CA ILE A 97 6.88 -0.85 5.53
C ILE A 97 7.05 0.58 6.04
N GLU A 98 8.13 0.87 6.78
CA GLU A 98 8.44 2.21 7.28
C GLU A 98 8.69 3.20 6.13
N MET A 99 9.35 2.78 5.05
CA MET A 99 9.48 3.60 3.82
C MET A 99 8.14 3.88 3.13
N HIS A 100 7.15 3.01 3.33
CA HIS A 100 5.77 3.27 2.93
C HIS A 100 5.01 4.12 3.96
N GLY A 101 5.65 4.69 4.98
CA GLY A 101 4.97 5.44 6.05
C GLY A 101 4.00 4.59 6.87
N GLY A 102 4.14 3.26 6.76
CA GLY A 102 3.34 2.30 7.50
C GLY A 102 3.90 2.03 8.89
N THR A 103 3.19 1.18 9.64
CA THR A 103 3.66 0.69 10.94
C THR A 103 3.92 -0.81 10.88
N PHE A 104 4.95 -1.26 11.60
CA PHE A 104 5.31 -2.66 11.73
C PHE A 104 5.20 -3.05 13.20
N THR A 105 4.30 -3.98 13.51
CA THR A 105 4.09 -4.48 14.88
C THR A 105 4.41 -5.97 14.94
N LEU A 106 5.29 -6.36 15.85
CA LEU A 106 5.63 -7.75 16.15
C LEU A 106 5.12 -8.09 17.55
N LYS A 107 4.24 -9.08 17.63
CA LYS A 107 3.76 -9.66 18.90
C LYS A 107 4.20 -11.11 18.92
N SER A 108 4.92 -11.53 19.94
CA SER A 108 5.36 -12.92 20.04
C SER A 108 5.39 -13.37 21.48
N LYS A 109 5.12 -14.66 21.71
CA LYS A 109 5.25 -15.28 23.01
C LYS A 109 5.80 -16.69 22.86
N VAL A 110 6.81 -17.01 23.67
CA VAL A 110 7.51 -18.30 23.65
C VAL A 110 6.52 -19.45 23.83
N ARG A 111 6.59 -20.44 22.94
CA ARG A 111 5.72 -21.62 22.82
C ARG A 111 4.24 -21.33 22.48
N ILE A 112 3.90 -20.10 22.13
CA ILE A 112 2.56 -19.73 21.66
C ILE A 112 2.59 -19.40 20.17
N GLY A 113 3.63 -18.71 19.72
CA GLY A 113 3.83 -18.33 18.33
C GLY A 113 4.02 -16.83 18.16
N THR A 114 3.99 -16.40 16.91
CA THR A 114 4.29 -15.03 16.52
C THR A 114 3.17 -14.46 15.65
N GLU A 115 2.87 -13.18 15.83
CA GLU A 115 2.00 -12.40 14.96
C GLU A 115 2.72 -11.12 14.53
N VAL A 116 2.88 -10.96 13.22
CA VAL A 116 3.40 -9.74 12.60
C VAL A 116 2.26 -9.02 11.91
N ILE A 117 2.06 -7.75 12.24
CA ILE A 117 1.04 -6.89 11.67
C ILE A 117 1.74 -5.71 10.99
N VAL A 118 1.49 -5.54 9.71
CA VAL A 118 1.95 -4.36 8.96
C VAL A 118 0.73 -3.54 8.55
N THR A 119 0.79 -2.23 8.76
CA THR A 119 -0.31 -1.32 8.43
C THR A 119 0.15 -0.26 7.46
N PHE A 120 -0.67 0.05 6.47
CA PHE A 120 -0.50 1.17 5.57
C PHE A 120 -1.47 2.29 5.96
N PRO A 121 -1.01 3.54 5.92
CA PRO A 121 -1.83 4.66 6.36
C PRO A 121 -2.87 5.02 5.28
N PRO A 122 -3.96 5.71 5.64
CA PRO A 122 -5.08 5.97 4.73
C PRO A 122 -4.70 6.75 3.47
N GLU A 123 -3.64 7.56 3.51
CA GLU A 123 -3.15 8.35 2.37
C GLU A 123 -2.64 7.47 1.22
N ARG A 124 -2.31 6.20 1.50
CA ARG A 124 -1.95 5.22 0.47
C ARG A 124 -3.14 4.45 -0.07
N VAL A 125 -4.30 4.56 0.56
CA VAL A 125 -5.49 3.84 0.13
C VAL A 125 -6.16 4.67 -0.97
N MET A 126 -6.07 4.18 -2.21
CA MET A 126 -6.73 4.77 -3.36
C MET A 126 -8.22 4.44 -3.30
N SER A 127 -8.94 5.09 -2.39
CA SER A 127 -10.40 5.13 -2.52
C SER A 127 -10.69 5.70 -3.90
N ALA A 128 -11.61 5.05 -4.63
CA ALA A 128 -12.17 5.67 -5.79
C ALA A 128 -12.91 6.91 -5.26
N LEU A 129 -12.25 8.08 -5.28
CA LEU A 129 -12.97 9.33 -5.40
C LEU A 129 -13.94 9.06 -6.55
N ALA A 130 -15.24 9.06 -6.27
CA ALA A 130 -16.21 9.25 -7.33
C ALA A 130 -15.67 10.42 -8.16
N PRO A 131 -15.60 10.31 -9.49
CA PRO A 131 -15.14 11.43 -10.29
C PRO A 131 -15.88 12.65 -9.77
N LEU A 132 -15.14 13.67 -9.32
CA LEU A 132 -15.74 14.97 -9.10
C LEU A 132 -16.44 15.23 -10.43
N SER A 133 -17.76 15.17 -10.44
CA SER A 133 -18.54 15.79 -11.49
C SER A 133 -18.37 17.28 -11.24
N ASP A 134 -17.16 17.78 -11.48
CA ASP A 134 -17.02 19.09 -12.05
C ASP A 134 -17.73 18.93 -13.40
N GLU A 135 -19.03 19.24 -13.42
CA GLU A 135 -19.54 19.98 -14.56
C GLU A 135 -18.58 21.16 -14.69
N ALA A 136 -17.55 20.98 -15.51
CA ALA A 136 -16.71 22.08 -15.93
C ALA A 136 -17.69 23.14 -16.41
N PRO A 137 -17.66 24.36 -15.85
CA PRO A 137 -18.49 25.44 -16.36
C PRO A 137 -18.31 25.46 -17.88
N PRO A 138 -19.41 25.52 -18.66
CA PRO A 138 -19.31 25.42 -20.09
C PRO A 138 -18.28 26.43 -20.59
N LEU A 139 -17.26 25.95 -21.31
CA LEU A 139 -16.16 26.77 -21.85
C LEU A 139 -16.67 27.87 -22.79
N GLN A 140 -17.94 27.79 -23.20
CA GLN A 140 -18.65 28.83 -23.90
C GLN A 140 -19.77 29.41 -23.03
N PRO A 141 -19.82 30.74 -22.85
CA PRO A 141 -21.01 31.37 -22.30
C PRO A 141 -22.21 31.03 -23.19
N ASP A 142 -23.33 30.70 -22.57
CA ASP A 142 -24.58 30.46 -23.27
C ASP A 142 -24.88 31.69 -24.16
N PRO A 143 -25.06 31.54 -25.49
CA PRO A 143 -25.43 32.66 -26.36
C PRO A 143 -26.74 33.32 -25.92
N ALA A 144 -27.54 32.66 -25.08
CA ALA A 144 -28.70 33.22 -24.43
C ALA A 144 -28.36 34.31 -23.37
N THR A 145 -27.19 34.25 -22.75
CA THR A 145 -26.75 35.20 -21.70
C THR A 145 -25.82 36.30 -22.20
N ALA A 146 -25.39 36.24 -23.46
CA ALA A 146 -24.58 37.28 -24.07
C ALA A 146 -25.38 38.59 -24.26
N PRO A 147 -24.79 39.76 -23.97
CA PRO A 147 -25.45 41.05 -24.24
C PRO A 147 -25.83 41.17 -25.71
N ALA A 148 -26.99 41.79 -26.00
CA ALA A 148 -27.63 41.80 -27.33
C ALA A 148 -26.74 42.27 -28.50
N GLN A 149 -25.66 42.99 -28.19
CA GLN A 149 -24.65 43.44 -29.15
C GLN A 149 -23.82 42.29 -29.75
N GLU A 150 -23.52 41.24 -28.97
CA GLU A 150 -22.68 40.10 -29.38
C GLU A 150 -23.45 39.13 -30.31
N ARG A 151 -24.74 38.88 -30.02
CA ARG A 151 -25.62 38.04 -30.85
C ARG A 151 -25.72 38.54 -32.30
N ARG A 152 -25.75 39.86 -32.47
CA ARG A 152 -25.90 40.50 -33.79
C ARG A 152 -24.64 40.37 -34.65
N ARG A 153 -23.48 40.11 -34.04
CA ARG A 153 -22.19 39.93 -34.71
C ARG A 153 -21.99 38.49 -35.21
N LEU A 154 -22.46 37.50 -34.44
CA LEU A 154 -22.34 36.07 -34.80
C LEU A 154 -23.24 35.66 -35.97
N LEU A 155 -24.46 36.21 -36.05
CA LEU A 155 -25.39 35.95 -37.15
C LEU A 155 -24.96 36.54 -38.51
N ARG A 156 -23.93 37.40 -38.53
CA ARG A 156 -23.52 38.18 -39.71
C ARG A 156 -22.23 37.70 -40.38
N LYS A 157 -21.61 36.59 -39.95
CA LYS A 157 -20.44 36.05 -40.67
C LYS A 157 -20.89 35.36 -41.97
N PRO A 158 -20.48 35.84 -43.16
CA PRO A 158 -20.78 35.16 -44.41
C PRO A 158 -19.93 33.89 -44.55
N ILE A 159 -20.55 32.83 -45.07
CA ILE A 159 -19.88 31.59 -45.48
C ILE A 159 -19.05 31.93 -46.73
N MET A 160 -17.73 32.04 -46.59
CA MET A 160 -16.85 32.15 -47.76
C MET A 160 -16.65 30.74 -48.34
N ASN A 161 -17.23 30.52 -49.51
CA ASN A 161 -17.02 29.33 -50.33
C ASN A 161 -15.55 29.25 -50.78
N ALA A 162 -14.97 28.05 -50.65
CA ALA A 162 -13.68 27.73 -51.23
C ALA A 162 -13.78 27.75 -52.77
N GLY A 163 -13.00 28.63 -53.41
CA GLY A 163 -12.81 28.71 -54.85
C GLY A 163 -11.34 28.48 -55.20
N THR A 164 -11.09 27.34 -55.83
CA THR A 164 -9.95 26.89 -56.64
C THR A 164 -8.99 27.93 -57.22
N GLY A 165 -7.70 27.57 -57.21
CA GLY A 165 -6.96 27.38 -58.46
C GLY A 165 -5.73 28.26 -58.73
N LEU A 166 -4.60 27.56 -58.92
CA LEU A 166 -3.31 27.91 -59.55
C LEU A 166 -2.31 28.75 -58.73
#